data_AF-A0AAQ0R4F4-F1
#
_entry.id   AF-A0AAQ0R4F4-F1
#
_cell.length_a   1.000
_cell.length_b   1.000
_cell.length_c   1.000
_cell.angle_alpha   90.00
_cell.angle_beta   90.00
_cell.angle_gamma   90.00
#
_symmetry.space_group_name_H-M   'P 1'
#
loop_
_entity.id
_entity.type
_entity.pdbx_description
1 polymer ?
#
loop_
_entity_poly.entity_id
_entity_poly.type
_entity_poly.pdbx_seq_one_letter_code
_entity_poly.pdbx_strand_id
1 'polypeptide(L)'
;MNKNLNPLNWTKKQQIIGGAVAIVLIGGVTTGIVANANHQAEVRKIEQLSKEKVEKDRARAEKAKQLEKSNEADSKKLLDIAEKTPTDKNIKLAEDSILKVKNAEVKKAFDNQVVGIKNRVKLQTEAKTAVSNYQKDDMNNDKYKTAQ
;
A
#
# COMPACT_ATOMS: atom_id res chain seq x y z
N MET A 1 -5.36 43.43 -6.54
CA MET A 1 -6.34 42.43 -7.03
C MET A 1 -5.59 41.31 -7.76
N ASN A 2 -5.88 40.06 -7.38
CA ASN A 2 -5.09 38.84 -7.62
C ASN A 2 -4.90 38.46 -9.10
N LYS A 3 -3.64 38.24 -9.51
CA LYS A 3 -3.23 37.73 -10.84
C LYS A 3 -3.10 36.19 -10.87
N ASN A 4 -4.11 35.43 -10.45
CA ASN A 4 -3.93 33.98 -10.26
C ASN A 4 -5.09 33.07 -10.73
N LEU A 5 -5.74 33.42 -11.85
CA LEU A 5 -6.80 32.60 -12.45
C LEU A 5 -6.38 31.90 -13.75
N ASN A 6 -5.09 31.86 -14.09
CA ASN A 6 -4.62 31.09 -15.26
C ASN A 6 -3.98 29.75 -14.82
N PRO A 7 -4.61 28.60 -15.13
CA PRO A 7 -4.12 27.27 -14.74
C PRO A 7 -2.80 26.87 -15.41
N LEU A 8 -2.39 27.60 -16.45
CA LEU A 8 -1.11 27.38 -17.14
C LEU A 8 0.10 27.81 -16.29
N ASN A 9 -0.12 28.61 -15.24
CA ASN A 9 0.94 29.15 -14.38
C ASN A 9 1.03 28.43 -13.01
N TRP A 10 0.38 27.28 -12.87
CA TRP A 10 0.34 26.52 -11.62
C TRP A 10 1.52 25.57 -11.49
N THR A 11 2.11 25.52 -10.30
CA THR A 11 3.21 24.58 -10.00
C THR A 11 2.72 23.14 -10.01
N LYS A 12 3.61 22.17 -10.30
CA LYS A 12 3.26 20.74 -10.49
C LYS A 12 2.42 20.13 -9.36
N LYS A 13 2.55 20.63 -8.12
CA LYS A 13 1.73 20.19 -6.97
C LYS A 13 0.29 20.73 -7.00
N GLN A 14 0.09 21.94 -7.53
CA GLN A 14 -1.24 22.56 -7.72
C GLN A 14 -1.98 21.97 -8.92
N GLN A 15 -1.27 21.47 -9.94
CA GLN A 15 -1.89 20.76 -11.07
C GLN A 15 -2.48 19.40 -10.69
N ILE A 16 -1.94 18.71 -9.69
CA ILE A 16 -2.46 17.40 -9.24
C ILE A 16 -3.72 17.59 -8.37
N ILE A 17 -3.71 18.59 -7.49
CA ILE A 17 -4.86 18.89 -6.62
C ILE A 17 -5.95 19.68 -7.38
N GLY A 18 -5.55 20.55 -8.30
CA GLY A 18 -6.46 21.29 -9.19
C GLY A 18 -6.90 20.53 -10.45
N GLY A 19 -6.20 19.46 -10.82
CA GLY A 19 -6.52 18.62 -11.99
C GLY A 19 -7.73 17.71 -11.81
N ALA A 20 -8.21 17.54 -10.57
CA ALA A 20 -9.47 16.85 -10.30
C ALA A 20 -10.72 17.72 -10.55
N VAL A 21 -10.58 19.04 -10.74
CA VAL A 21 -11.70 20.00 -10.86
C VAL A 21 -11.72 20.73 -12.21
N ALA A 22 -10.85 20.35 -13.16
CA ALA A 22 -10.84 20.89 -14.52
C ALA A 22 -11.57 20.00 -15.56
N ILE A 23 -12.43 19.08 -15.10
CA ILE A 23 -13.42 18.39 -15.94
C ILE A 23 -14.79 19.03 -15.67
N VAL A 24 -14.86 20.35 -15.81
CA VAL A 24 -16.12 21.10 -15.77
C VAL A 24 -15.95 22.21 -16.82
N LEU A 25 -16.76 22.16 -17.88
CA LEU A 25 -16.99 23.21 -18.88
C LEU A 25 -15.99 23.35 -20.06
N ILE A 26 -16.03 22.42 -21.01
CA ILE A 26 -16.03 22.83 -22.43
C ILE A 26 -17.46 22.62 -22.95
N GLY A 27 -18.35 23.46 -22.43
CA GLY A 27 -19.76 23.49 -22.78
C GLY A 27 -20.26 24.91 -22.61
N GLY A 28 -20.08 25.71 -23.67
CA GLY A 28 -20.86 26.94 -23.87
C GLY A 28 -20.07 28.23 -24.02
N VAL A 29 -19.82 28.64 -25.27
CA VAL A 29 -19.96 29.99 -25.86
C VAL A 29 -19.61 29.84 -27.36
N THR A 30 -20.35 30.23 -28.40
CA THR A 30 -21.59 31.00 -28.59
C THR A 30 -21.96 30.92 -30.09
N THR A 31 -23.27 30.92 -30.37
CA THR A 31 -23.96 31.50 -31.55
C THR A 31 -23.58 31.07 -32.98
N GLY A 32 -24.54 30.46 -33.69
CA GLY A 32 -24.61 30.47 -35.17
C GLY A 32 -25.04 29.13 -35.80
N ILE A 33 -26.30 29.08 -36.23
CA ILE A 33 -26.93 28.20 -37.24
C ILE A 33 -25.91 27.55 -38.19
N VAL A 34 -25.82 26.21 -38.36
CA VAL A 34 -26.63 25.39 -39.29
C VAL A 34 -26.69 23.94 -38.79
N ALA A 35 -27.87 23.30 -38.83
CA ALA A 35 -28.01 21.86 -38.66
C ALA A 35 -27.35 21.12 -39.84
N ASN A 36 -26.06 20.81 -39.71
CA ASN A 36 -25.36 19.88 -40.57
C ASN A 36 -25.26 18.53 -39.82
N ALA A 37 -25.69 17.44 -40.47
CA ALA A 37 -25.59 16.08 -39.92
C ALA A 37 -24.17 15.74 -39.45
N ASN A 38 -23.14 16.36 -40.05
CA ASN A 38 -21.74 16.21 -39.66
C ASN A 38 -21.43 16.79 -38.27
N HIS A 39 -22.08 17.87 -37.83
CA HIS A 39 -21.81 18.46 -36.51
C HIS A 39 -22.41 17.62 -35.37
N GLN A 40 -23.59 17.02 -35.59
CA GLN A 40 -24.14 16.05 -34.64
C GLN A 40 -23.30 14.76 -34.58
N ALA A 41 -22.76 14.30 -35.70
CA ALA A 41 -21.87 13.14 -35.73
C ALA A 41 -20.57 13.39 -34.96
N GLU A 42 -19.99 14.59 -35.09
CA GLU A 42 -18.77 14.98 -34.39
C GLU A 42 -18.98 15.13 -32.87
N VAL A 43 -20.07 15.78 -32.45
CA VAL A 43 -20.45 15.90 -31.04
C VAL A 43 -20.72 14.52 -30.42
N ARG A 44 -21.45 13.63 -31.11
CA ARG A 44 -21.69 12.25 -30.64
C ARG A 44 -20.39 11.46 -30.51
N LYS A 45 -19.44 11.65 -31.43
CA LYS A 45 -18.13 10.97 -31.39
C LYS A 45 -17.28 11.46 -30.21
N ILE A 46 -17.30 12.76 -29.91
CA ILE A 46 -16.63 13.32 -28.72
C ILE A 46 -17.26 12.80 -27.43
N GLU A 47 -18.59 12.69 -27.38
CA GLU A 47 -19.31 12.16 -26.20
C GLU A 47 -19.08 10.65 -25.99
N GLN A 48 -18.93 9.88 -27.07
CA GLN A 48 -18.56 8.46 -26.98
C GLN A 48 -17.12 8.29 -26.50
N LEU A 49 -16.17 9.08 -27.03
CA LEU A 49 -14.78 9.06 -26.60
C LEU A 49 -14.60 9.48 -25.13
N SER A 50 -15.42 10.42 -24.64
CA SER A 50 -15.40 10.81 -23.24
C SER A 50 -15.98 9.71 -22.33
N LYS A 51 -17.08 9.07 -22.71
CA LYS A 51 -17.65 7.91 -21.99
C LYS A 51 -16.67 6.74 -21.95
N GLU A 52 -16.04 6.41 -23.08
CA GLU A 52 -15.03 5.33 -23.18
C GLU A 52 -13.82 5.60 -22.28
N LYS A 53 -13.31 6.84 -22.23
CA LYS A 53 -12.22 7.23 -21.32
C LYS A 53 -12.61 7.07 -19.85
N VAL A 54 -13.79 7.56 -19.46
CA VAL A 54 -14.30 7.43 -18.08
C VAL A 54 -14.47 5.97 -17.69
N GLU A 55 -14.99 5.14 -18.58
CA GLU A 55 -15.17 3.70 -18.33
C GLU A 55 -13.83 2.96 -18.20
N LYS A 56 -12.86 3.29 -19.06
CA LYS A 56 -11.50 2.73 -18.98
C LYS A 56 -10.79 3.12 -17.69
N ASP A 57 -10.93 4.36 -17.24
CA ASP A 57 -10.33 4.83 -16.00
C ASP A 57 -11.02 4.23 -14.77
N ARG A 58 -12.35 4.04 -14.81
CA ARG A 58 -13.10 3.28 -13.80
C ARG A 58 -12.62 1.84 -13.70
N ALA A 59 -12.48 1.14 -14.83
CA ALA A 59 -11.99 -0.24 -14.87
C ALA A 59 -10.56 -0.36 -14.32
N ARG A 60 -9.68 0.62 -14.59
CA ARG A 60 -8.33 0.68 -14.01
C ARG A 60 -8.37 0.89 -12.50
N ALA A 61 -9.19 1.82 -12.03
CA ALA A 61 -9.35 2.08 -10.60
C ALA A 61 -9.88 0.83 -9.85
N GLU A 62 -10.82 0.11 -10.46
CA GLU A 62 -11.35 -1.13 -9.88
C GLU A 62 -10.30 -2.24 -9.82
N LYS A 63 -9.53 -2.45 -10.90
CA LYS A 63 -8.39 -3.39 -10.89
C LYS A 63 -7.35 -3.03 -9.83
N ALA A 64 -7.04 -1.73 -9.67
CA ALA A 64 -6.12 -1.27 -8.64
C ALA A 64 -6.64 -1.58 -7.22
N LYS A 65 -7.95 -1.40 -6.98
CA LYS A 65 -8.59 -1.71 -5.71
C LYS A 65 -8.59 -3.22 -5.42
N GLN A 66 -8.85 -4.06 -6.43
CA GLN A 66 -8.79 -5.51 -6.28
C GLN A 66 -7.36 -5.99 -6.00
N LEU A 67 -6.38 -5.45 -6.72
CA LEU A 67 -4.96 -5.75 -6.49
C LEU A 67 -4.52 -5.36 -5.08
N GLU A 68 -4.94 -4.19 -4.60
CA GLU A 68 -4.62 -3.76 -3.24
C GLU A 68 -5.19 -4.72 -2.20
N LYS A 69 -6.46 -5.13 -2.33
CA LYS A 69 -7.07 -6.14 -1.45
C LYS A 69 -6.34 -7.48 -1.49
N SER A 70 -5.87 -7.90 -2.67
CA SER A 70 -5.06 -9.11 -2.81
C SER A 70 -3.74 -8.98 -2.06
N ASN A 71 -3.04 -7.86 -2.23
CA ASN A 71 -1.77 -7.59 -1.53
C ASN A 71 -1.96 -7.58 -0.02
N GLU A 72 -3.03 -6.95 0.50
CA GLU A 72 -3.36 -6.97 1.93
C GLU A 72 -3.63 -8.40 2.42
N ALA A 73 -4.40 -9.20 1.67
CA ALA A 73 -4.73 -10.57 2.03
C ALA A 73 -3.51 -11.51 2.01
N ASP A 74 -2.66 -11.41 1.00
CA ASP A 74 -1.45 -12.22 0.87
C ASP A 74 -0.43 -11.85 1.95
N SER A 75 -0.28 -10.56 2.25
CA SER A 75 0.57 -10.10 3.36
C SER A 75 0.09 -10.63 4.70
N LYS A 76 -1.23 -10.62 4.94
CA LYS A 76 -1.82 -11.20 6.15
C LYS A 76 -1.55 -12.70 6.29
N LYS A 77 -1.67 -13.47 5.20
CA LYS A 77 -1.35 -14.91 5.23
C LYS A 77 0.12 -15.16 5.58
N LEU A 78 1.04 -14.37 5.02
CA LEU A 78 2.47 -14.49 5.31
C LEU A 78 2.79 -14.08 6.75
N LEU A 79 2.11 -13.06 7.28
CA LEU A 79 2.16 -12.70 8.70
C LEU A 79 1.67 -13.82 9.60
N ASP A 80 0.54 -14.45 9.29
CA ASP A 80 0.01 -15.58 10.08
C ASP A 80 0.99 -16.77 10.08
N ILE A 81 1.69 -17.01 8.97
CA ILE A 81 2.74 -18.03 8.88
C ILE A 81 3.95 -17.64 9.75
N ALA A 82 4.40 -16.38 9.69
CA ALA A 82 5.49 -15.89 10.50
C ALA A 82 5.14 -15.88 12.00
N GLU A 83 3.89 -15.63 12.36
CA GLU A 83 3.40 -15.65 13.74
C GLU A 83 3.49 -17.06 14.33
N LYS A 84 3.02 -18.07 13.59
CA LYS A 84 3.03 -19.48 14.02
C LYS A 84 4.43 -20.10 13.99
N THR A 85 5.21 -19.77 12.95
CA THR A 85 6.52 -20.37 12.70
C THR A 85 7.53 -19.26 12.42
N PRO A 86 8.05 -18.59 13.46
CA PRO A 86 8.83 -17.36 13.31
C PRO A 86 10.29 -17.67 12.95
N THR A 87 10.50 -18.08 11.71
CA THR A 87 11.83 -18.23 11.11
C THR A 87 12.24 -16.95 10.39
N ASP A 88 13.53 -16.68 10.28
CA ASP A 88 14.05 -15.52 9.54
C ASP A 88 13.50 -15.44 8.12
N LYS A 89 13.36 -16.60 7.46
CA LYS A 89 12.76 -16.71 6.12
C LYS A 89 11.30 -16.26 6.11
N ASN A 90 10.48 -16.74 7.04
CA ASN A 90 9.06 -16.38 7.09
C ASN A 90 8.85 -14.91 7.45
N ILE A 91 9.64 -14.38 8.38
CA ILE A 91 9.61 -12.97 8.77
C ILE A 91 9.97 -12.10 7.57
N LYS A 92 11.04 -12.43 6.85
CA LYS A 92 11.47 -11.69 5.65
C LYS A 92 10.42 -11.72 4.55
N LEU A 93 9.79 -12.87 4.29
CA LEU A 93 8.70 -12.98 3.31
C LEU A 93 7.50 -12.10 3.68
N ALA A 94 7.14 -12.04 4.97
CA ALA A 94 6.09 -11.15 5.44
C ALA A 94 6.48 -9.68 5.21
N GLU A 95 7.69 -9.26 5.60
CA GLU A 95 8.20 -7.90 5.36
C GLU A 95 8.16 -7.50 3.89
N ASP A 96 8.69 -8.35 3.01
CA ASP A 96 8.73 -8.11 1.57
C ASP A 96 7.32 -7.99 0.97
N SER A 97 6.34 -8.73 1.50
CA SER A 97 4.95 -8.64 1.06
C SER A 97 4.27 -7.35 1.52
N ILE A 98 4.54 -6.91 2.74
CA ILE A 98 3.98 -5.68 3.34
C ILE A 98 4.42 -4.44 2.55
N LEU A 99 5.61 -4.45 1.93
CA LEU A 99 6.05 -3.38 1.03
C LEU A 99 5.14 -3.16 -0.18
N LYS A 100 4.33 -4.15 -0.55
CA LYS A 100 3.37 -4.08 -1.67
C LYS A 100 2.01 -3.51 -1.26
N VAL A 101 1.74 -3.38 0.05
CA VAL A 101 0.53 -2.77 0.59
C VAL A 101 0.68 -1.25 0.55
N LYS A 102 -0.25 -0.57 -0.12
CA LYS A 102 -0.28 0.89 -0.28
C LYS A 102 -1.11 1.56 0.79
N ASN A 103 -2.09 0.86 1.36
CA ASN A 103 -2.87 1.38 2.48
C ASN A 103 -1.95 1.59 3.70
N ALA A 104 -1.71 2.85 4.06
CA ALA A 104 -0.75 3.21 5.11
C ALA A 104 -1.16 2.70 6.50
N GLU A 105 -2.45 2.67 6.82
CA GLU A 105 -2.93 2.20 8.12
C GLU A 105 -2.77 0.68 8.25
N VAL A 106 -3.15 -0.05 7.21
CA VAL A 106 -2.97 -1.52 7.15
C VAL A 106 -1.49 -1.87 7.18
N LYS A 107 -0.67 -1.17 6.39
CA LYS A 107 0.78 -1.36 6.36
C LYS A 107 1.40 -1.14 7.73
N LYS A 108 1.03 -0.05 8.42
CA LYS A 108 1.53 0.25 9.77
C LYS A 108 1.12 -0.83 10.78
N ALA A 109 -0.11 -1.34 10.71
CA ALA A 109 -0.57 -2.41 11.58
C ALA A 109 0.25 -3.70 11.35
N PHE A 110 0.50 -4.05 10.10
CA PHE A 110 1.32 -5.19 9.71
C PHE A 110 2.79 -5.04 10.13
N ASP A 111 3.38 -3.86 9.92
CA ASP A 111 4.75 -3.56 10.38
C ASP A 111 4.87 -3.73 11.91
N ASN A 112 3.88 -3.26 12.68
CA ASN A 112 3.85 -3.45 14.14
C ASN A 112 3.76 -4.93 14.55
N GLN A 113 3.00 -5.75 13.81
CA GLN A 113 2.94 -7.19 14.05
C GLN A 113 4.31 -7.85 13.81
N VAL A 114 5.02 -7.48 12.73
CA VAL A 114 6.39 -7.97 12.48
C VAL A 114 7.33 -7.62 13.64
N VAL A 115 7.27 -6.39 14.15
CA VAL A 115 8.08 -5.97 15.31
C VAL A 115 7.76 -6.85 16.52
N GLY A 116 6.47 -7.12 16.79
CA GLY A 116 6.04 -8.03 17.85
C GLY A 116 6.62 -9.44 17.70
N ILE A 117 6.57 -10.01 16.49
CA ILE A 117 7.16 -11.32 16.18
C ILE A 117 8.65 -11.33 16.48
N LYS A 118 9.39 -10.34 15.99
CA LYS A 118 10.86 -10.24 16.19
C LYS A 118 11.23 -10.15 17.67
N ASN A 119 10.48 -9.36 18.45
CA ASN A 119 10.69 -9.25 19.89
C ASN A 119 10.44 -10.59 20.61
N ARG A 120 9.36 -11.30 20.25
CA ARG A 120 9.09 -12.63 20.80
C ARG A 120 10.22 -13.62 20.48
N VAL A 121 10.71 -13.64 19.25
CA VAL A 121 11.84 -14.51 18.84
C VAL A 121 13.08 -14.21 19.65
N LYS A 122 13.42 -12.93 19.84
CA LYS A 122 14.55 -12.52 20.67
C LYS A 122 14.42 -13.06 22.10
N LEU A 123 13.27 -12.84 22.75
CA LEU A 123 13.01 -13.33 24.11
C LEU A 123 13.07 -14.86 24.20
N GLN A 124 12.55 -15.58 23.20
CA GLN A 124 12.64 -17.04 23.16
C GLN A 124 14.09 -17.53 23.06
N THR A 125 14.91 -16.85 22.27
CA THR A 125 16.34 -17.18 22.15
C THR A 125 17.06 -16.90 23.46
N GLU A 126 16.85 -15.73 24.07
CA GLU A 126 17.43 -15.38 25.37
C GLU A 126 17.03 -16.38 26.47
N ALA A 127 15.75 -16.77 26.52
CA ALA A 127 15.26 -17.78 27.46
C ALA A 127 15.91 -19.15 27.22
N LYS A 128 16.04 -19.61 25.97
CA LYS A 128 16.73 -20.87 25.63
C LYS A 128 18.19 -20.84 26.06
N THR A 129 18.89 -19.73 25.82
CA THR A 129 20.28 -19.54 26.25
C THR A 129 20.38 -19.55 27.78
N ALA A 130 19.49 -18.86 28.49
CA ALA A 130 19.49 -18.86 29.95
C ALA A 130 19.28 -20.26 30.53
N VAL A 131 18.32 -21.03 30.00
CA VAL A 131 18.09 -22.42 30.41
C VAL A 131 19.31 -23.29 30.12
N SER A 132 19.91 -23.16 28.93
CA SER A 132 21.12 -23.92 28.59
C SER A 132 22.30 -23.59 29.50
N ASN A 133 22.48 -22.32 29.85
CA ASN A 133 23.53 -21.88 30.76
C ASN A 133 23.31 -22.42 32.18
N TYR A 134 22.06 -22.36 32.67
CA TYR A 134 21.70 -22.95 33.96
C TYR A 134 21.99 -24.46 34.00
N GLN A 135 21.55 -25.20 32.98
CA GLN A 135 21.81 -26.64 32.88
C GLN A 135 23.31 -26.97 32.87
N LYS A 136 24.12 -26.17 32.17
CA LYS A 136 25.59 -26.34 32.18
C LYS A 136 26.20 -26.05 33.55
N ASP A 137 25.72 -25.03 34.25
CA ASP A 137 26.22 -24.66 35.57
C ASP A 137 25.84 -25.68 36.65
N ASP A 138 24.61 -26.23 36.60
CA ASP A 138 24.13 -27.28 37.50
C ASP A 138 24.90 -28.60 37.30
N MET A 139 25.22 -28.93 36.04
CA MET A 139 26.06 -30.08 35.68
C MET A 139 27.56 -29.83 35.85
N ASN A 140 27.97 -28.65 36.33
CA ASN A 140 29.38 -28.31 36.48
C ASN A 140 30.00 -29.04 37.68
N ASN A 141 30.51 -30.25 37.42
CA ASN A 141 31.09 -31.15 38.41
C ASN A 141 32.29 -30.57 39.18
N ASP A 142 32.90 -29.48 38.68
CA ASP A 142 34.01 -28.79 39.34
C ASP A 142 33.55 -28.03 40.61
N LYS A 143 32.29 -27.56 40.67
CA LYS A 143 31.72 -26.98 41.90
C LYS A 143 31.58 -28.01 43.02
N TYR A 144 31.24 -29.26 42.67
CA TYR A 144 31.11 -30.35 43.65
C TYR A 144 32.45 -30.82 44.21
N LYS A 145 33.54 -30.70 43.44
CA LYS A 145 34.90 -31.06 43.89
C LYS A 145 35.55 -30.03 44.80
N THR A 146 35.11 -28.77 44.76
CA THR A 146 35.65 -27.70 45.62
C THR A 146 34.88 -27.59 46.95
N ALA A 147 33.78 -28.34 47.10
CA ALA A 147 32.93 -28.37 48.30
C ALA A 147 33.10 -29.62 49.17
N GLN A 148 33.94 -30.60 48.77
CA GLN A 148 34.40 -31.73 49.60
C GLN A 148 35.80 -31.45 50.15
#